data_AF-A0A537NGD6-F1
#
_entry.id   AF-A0A537NGD6-F1
#
_cell.length_a   1.000
_cell.length_b   1.000
_cell.length_c   1.000
_cell.angle_alpha   90.00
_cell.angle_beta   90.00
_cell.angle_gamma   90.00
#
_symmetry.space_group_name_H-M   'P 1'
#
loop_
_entity.id
_entity.type
_entity.pdbx_description
1 polymer ?
#
loop_
_entity_poly.entity_id
_entity_poly.type
_entity_poly.pdbx_seq_one_letter_code
_entity_poly.pdbx_strand_id
1 'polypeptide(L)' 'MKLHELADRKGARKKRLRIGRGIGSGMGKTGGRGGKGQTARSGVRIKGFEGGQMPL' A
#
# COMPACT_ATOMS: atom_id res chain seq x y z
N MET A 1 18.46 5.32 32.53
CA MET A 1 17.66 4.55 31.55
C MET A 1 18.21 3.13 31.52
N LYS A 2 17.39 2.18 31.94
CA LYS A 2 17.67 0.75 31.80
C LYS A 2 17.11 0.26 30.47
N LEU A 3 17.58 -0.90 30.00
CA LEU A 3 17.18 -1.44 28.69
C LEU A 3 15.65 -1.63 28.54
N HIS A 4 14.93 -1.89 29.62
CA HIS A 4 13.47 -2.08 29.61
C HIS A 4 12.65 -0.78 29.66
N GLU A 5 13.30 0.37 29.85
CA GLU A 5 12.66 1.69 29.94
C GLU A 5 12.77 2.46 28.62
N LEU A 6 13.39 1.86 27.60
CA LEU A 6 13.59 2.48 26.30
C LEU A 6 12.24 2.59 25.56
N ALA A 7 11.80 3.82 25.35
CA ALA A 7 10.63 4.14 24.55
C ALA A 7 10.98 5.20 23.50
N ASP A 8 10.46 5.03 22.30
CA ASP A 8 10.59 6.04 21.25
C ASP A 8 9.78 7.29 21.60
N ARG A 9 10.15 8.45 21.02
CA ARG A 9 9.34 9.67 21.10
C ARG A 9 7.94 9.42 20.50
N LYS A 10 6.91 10.04 21.06
CA LYS A 10 5.53 9.90 20.57
C LYS A 10 5.45 10.23 19.08
N GLY A 11 4.99 9.26 18.29
CA GLY A 11 4.86 9.41 16.83
C GLY A 11 6.11 9.07 16.00
N ALA A 12 7.24 8.71 16.62
CA ALA A 12 8.46 8.36 15.90
C ALA A 12 8.29 7.12 14.99
N ARG A 13 7.37 6.20 15.32
CA ARG A 13 7.09 5.01 14.51
C ARG A 13 5.60 4.89 14.20
N LYS A 14 5.28 4.72 12.92
CA LYS A 14 3.94 4.38 12.43
C LYS A 14 3.87 2.88 12.15
N LYS A 15 2.73 2.24 12.47
CA LYS A 15 2.51 0.82 12.13
C LYS A 15 2.35 0.69 10.61
N ARG A 16 3.00 -0.32 10.02
CA ARG A 16 2.83 -0.63 8.59
C ARG A 16 1.43 -1.15 8.30
N LEU A 17 0.87 -0.75 7.17
CA LEU A 17 -0.37 -1.33 6.66
C LEU A 17 -0.14 -2.78 6.21
N ARG A 18 -1.06 -3.69 6.56
CA ARG A 18 -1.04 -5.08 6.11
C ARG A 18 -2.28 -5.36 5.26
N ILE A 19 -2.07 -5.47 3.95
CA ILE A 19 -3.13 -5.64 2.96
C ILE A 19 -3.66 -7.09 3.01
N GLY A 20 -4.96 -7.28 2.77
CA GLY A 20 -5.57 -8.62 2.65
C GLY A 20 -5.68 -9.37 3.98
N ARG A 21 -5.99 -8.67 5.08
CA ARG A 21 -6.13 -9.25 6.43
C ARG A 21 -7.53 -9.02 6.99
N GLY A 22 -8.55 -9.39 6.21
CA GLY A 22 -9.96 -9.34 6.62
C GLY A 22 -10.63 -7.97 6.44
N ILE A 23 -11.96 -7.93 6.57
CA ILE A 23 -12.78 -6.74 6.32
C ILE A 23 -12.49 -5.63 7.33
N GLY A 24 -12.30 -5.98 8.61
CA GLY A 24 -11.97 -5.01 9.68
C GLY A 24 -10.64 -4.28 9.48
N SER A 25 -9.77 -4.75 8.58
CA SER A 25 -8.53 -4.04 8.23
C SER A 25 -8.74 -2.85 7.28
N GLY A 26 -9.95 -2.67 6.72
CA GLY A 26 -10.25 -1.67 5.69
C GLY A 26 -9.64 -1.96 4.32
N MET A 27 -8.66 -2.88 4.24
CA MET A 27 -7.93 -3.25 3.03
C MET A 27 -8.04 -4.76 2.75
N GLY A 28 -9.20 -5.35 3.07
CA GLY A 28 -9.43 -6.79 3.03
C GLY A 28 -9.62 -7.35 1.61
N LYS A 29 -10.71 -6.95 0.94
CA LYS A 29 -11.17 -7.59 -0.30
C LYS A 29 -10.29 -7.25 -1.50
N THR A 30 -10.22 -5.98 -1.85
CA THR A 30 -9.48 -5.48 -3.03
C THR A 30 -8.08 -4.99 -2.68
N GLY A 31 -7.76 -4.92 -1.39
CA GLY A 31 -6.50 -4.36 -0.92
C GLY A 31 -6.23 -2.93 -1.39
N GLY A 32 -7.30 -2.15 -1.62
CA GLY A 32 -7.22 -0.78 -2.14
C GLY A 32 -7.02 -0.68 -3.66
N ARG A 33 -6.96 -1.80 -4.39
CA ARG A 33 -6.70 -1.81 -5.85
C ARG A 33 -7.94 -1.76 -6.74
N GLY A 34 -9.14 -1.76 -6.16
CA GLY A 34 -10.39 -1.90 -6.91
C GLY A 34 -10.68 -3.35 -7.37
N GLY A 35 -11.78 -3.55 -8.10
CA GLY A 35 -12.27 -4.90 -8.46
C GLY A 35 -11.82 -5.44 -9.83
N LYS A 36 -11.49 -4.55 -10.77
CA LYS A 36 -11.12 -4.87 -12.16
C LYS A 36 -10.11 -3.83 -12.67
N GLY A 37 -9.76 -3.90 -13.95
CA GLY A 37 -8.83 -2.96 -14.60
C GLY A 37 -7.39 -3.45 -14.60
N GLN A 38 -6.58 -2.87 -15.47
CA GLN A 38 -5.19 -3.29 -15.70
C GLN A 38 -4.38 -3.22 -14.40
N THR A 39 -4.51 -2.15 -13.63
CA THR A 39 -3.77 -1.89 -12.38
C THR A 39 -4.19 -2.77 -11.19
N ALA A 40 -5.36 -3.41 -11.26
CA ALA A 40 -5.79 -4.38 -10.25
C ALA A 40 -5.13 -5.76 -10.42
N ARG A 41 -4.60 -6.06 -11.62
CA ARG A 41 -3.93 -7.32 -11.93
C ARG A 41 -2.46 -7.30 -11.51
N SER A 42 -1.90 -8.47 -11.22
CA SER A 42 -0.46 -8.61 -10.95
C SER A 42 0.37 -8.38 -12.22
N GLY A 43 1.60 -7.87 -12.05
CA GLY A 43 2.57 -7.72 -13.15
C GLY A 43 2.33 -6.51 -14.06
N VAL A 44 1.20 -5.82 -13.96
CA VAL A 44 0.92 -4.62 -14.74
C VAL A 44 1.55 -3.39 -14.09
N ARG A 45 2.40 -2.68 -14.84
CA ARG A 45 2.85 -1.34 -14.50
C ARG A 45 2.82 -0.48 -15.75
N ILE A 46 1.91 0.50 -15.78
CA ILE A 46 1.86 1.52 -16.82
C ILE A 46 3.05 2.44 -16.55
N LYS A 47 4.17 2.22 -17.25
CA LYS A 47 5.44 2.92 -16.97
C LYS A 47 5.43 4.35 -17.52
N GLY A 48 5.07 4.50 -18.79
CA GLY A 48 5.01 5.78 -19.50
C GLY A 48 4.13 5.70 -20.76
N PHE A 49 3.23 4.71 -20.79
CA PHE A 49 2.24 4.60 -21.86
C PHE A 49 1.04 5.47 -21.48
N GLU A 50 0.77 6.48 -22.29
CA GLU A 50 -0.29 7.47 -22.06
C GLU A 50 -1.62 7.08 -22.74
N GLY A 51 -1.80 5.80 -23.08
CA GLY A 51 -3.04 5.33 -23.70
C GLY A 51 -3.11 5.53 -25.22
N GLY A 52 -2.01 5.94 -25.86
CA GLY A 52 -1.92 6.10 -27.32
C GLY A 52 -1.23 7.38 -27.78
N GLN A 53 -0.93 8.31 -26.87
CA GLN A 53 -0.17 9.52 -27.16
C GLN A 53 1.32 9.20 -27.41
N MET A 54 1.91 9.89 -28.39
CA MET A 54 3.36 9.84 -28.61
C MET A 54 4.05 10.57 -27.45
N PRO A 55 4.97 9.92 -26.72
CA PRO A 55 5.67 10.55 -25.61
C PRO A 55 6.52 11.72 -26.12
N LEU A 56 6.58 12.79 -25.31
CA LEU A 56 7.44 13.95 -25.55
C LEU A 56 8.93 13.61 -25.39
#